data_AF-A0A936DFM6-F1
#
_entry.id   AF-A0A936DFM6-F1
#
_cell.length_a   1.000
_cell.length_b   1.000
_cell.length_c   1.000
_cell.angle_alpha   90.00
_cell.angle_beta   90.00
_cell.angle_gamma   90.00
#
_symmetry.space_group_name_H-M   'P 1'
#
loop_
_entity.id
_entity.type
_entity.pdbx_description
1 polymer ?
#
loop_
_entity_poly.entity_id
_entity_poly.type
_entity_poly.pdbx_seq_one_letter_code
_entity_poly.pdbx_strand_id
1 'polypeptide(L)'
;MTSRTLCLTHLFTFALLLGACPSDDPGETGSADSSGGSADSGSTGECMPEMVSVDPPDESACGALPTDFVPGADDDYPACVTDNGEWTPVLEDPPGSAARVDAYEMMRSLLLGHTPTADDFLAARMQYALDEGLESRILRREDLHFPRIADADQDAGVDFDKQCTVGDNVSKYPDRCVGPAKISPLINESFAAGMTGEGDPNVHAARIDAAVLWFLFVSTYKESSSCVQLPEDCDAHRGYYDGATPRAMPRGLAAQIDAVSPMAHDAVEDGIMAIGCWRDLYPDALTWADFGAEGQQVFSSAHEQLDNGLWYAFARLVRDRLEKHPMACGSEADASWAWLQVAGPVLDPEATRRDAAAGATLGATWTNAAPAVADLEAAIAAIDAAFPCPQCDGCEVAITYGYD
;
A
#
# COMPACT_ATOMS: atom_id res chain seq x y z
N MET A 1 -47.06 -24.01 19.63
CA MET A 1 -47.60 -25.29 19.12
C MET A 1 -46.68 -25.78 18.01
N THR A 2 -45.94 -26.86 18.31
CA THR A 2 -45.48 -27.95 17.42
C THR A 2 -45.35 -27.65 15.91
N SER A 3 -44.14 -27.58 15.36
CA SER A 3 -43.29 -28.71 14.89
C SER A 3 -43.53 -29.06 13.42
N ARG A 4 -42.48 -28.99 12.59
CA ARG A 4 -41.97 -30.17 11.84
C ARG A 4 -40.70 -29.87 11.05
N THR A 5 -39.65 -30.54 11.49
CA THR A 5 -38.42 -30.92 10.79
C THR A 5 -38.71 -31.74 9.53
N LEU A 6 -37.96 -31.53 8.44
CA LEU A 6 -37.66 -32.59 7.49
C LEU A 6 -36.23 -32.46 6.98
N CYS A 7 -35.46 -33.50 7.28
CA CYS A 7 -34.09 -33.78 6.88
C CYS A 7 -34.16 -34.69 5.65
N LEU A 8 -33.36 -34.42 4.61
CA LEU A 8 -33.13 -35.40 3.54
C LEU A 8 -31.65 -35.41 3.15
N THR A 9 -30.98 -36.47 3.58
CA THR A 9 -29.62 -36.90 3.25
C THR A 9 -29.65 -37.74 1.97
N HIS A 10 -28.72 -37.51 1.03
CA HIS A 10 -28.36 -38.51 0.01
C HIS A 10 -26.86 -38.75 -0.01
N LEU A 11 -26.50 -39.96 0.46
CA LEU A 11 -25.25 -40.66 0.22
C LEU A 11 -25.14 -41.04 -1.26
N PHE A 12 -23.94 -40.97 -1.83
CA PHE A 12 -23.50 -41.85 -2.92
C PHE A 12 -22.11 -42.40 -2.62
N THR A 13 -21.94 -43.70 -2.79
CA THR A 13 -20.70 -44.48 -2.58
C THR A 13 -20.66 -45.59 -3.63
N PHE A 14 -19.43 -46.07 -3.92
CA PHE A 14 -18.99 -47.20 -4.78
C PHE A 14 -18.75 -46.86 -6.27
N ALA A 15 -17.66 -47.30 -6.94
CA ALA A 15 -16.83 -48.49 -6.74
C ALA A 15 -15.38 -48.38 -7.29
N LEU A 16 -14.48 -49.19 -6.73
CA LEU A 16 -13.16 -49.61 -7.24
C LEU A 16 -13.26 -50.53 -8.48
N LEU A 17 -12.20 -50.60 -9.31
CA LEU A 17 -11.61 -51.86 -9.82
C LEU A 17 -10.20 -51.66 -10.44
N LEU A 18 -9.43 -52.76 -10.42
CA LEU A 18 -7.97 -52.94 -10.51
C LEU A 18 -7.43 -53.30 -11.92
N GLY A 19 -6.10 -53.18 -12.10
CA GLY A 19 -5.24 -54.00 -12.98
C GLY A 19 -4.26 -53.16 -13.83
N ALA A 20 -3.00 -53.51 -14.12
CA ALA A 20 -2.08 -54.58 -13.74
C ALA A 20 -0.66 -54.20 -14.26
N CYS A 21 0.42 -54.60 -13.57
CA CYS A 21 1.80 -54.67 -14.11
C CYS A 21 2.11 -56.12 -14.54
N PRO A 22 3.06 -56.37 -15.48
CA PRO A 22 4.33 -57.01 -15.06
C PRO A 22 5.63 -56.72 -15.89
N SER A 23 6.74 -56.50 -15.16
CA SER A 23 8.05 -57.20 -15.15
C SER A 23 9.16 -57.06 -16.23
N ASP A 24 10.29 -56.45 -15.83
CA ASP A 24 11.73 -56.82 -15.80
C ASP A 24 12.45 -57.76 -16.82
N ASP A 25 13.49 -57.19 -17.49
CA ASP A 25 14.96 -57.52 -17.65
C ASP A 25 15.44 -58.94 -18.12
N PRO A 26 16.72 -59.22 -18.55
CA PRO A 26 17.98 -58.41 -18.56
C PRO A 26 18.98 -58.54 -19.75
N GLY A 27 19.96 -57.61 -19.80
CA GLY A 27 21.42 -57.84 -19.95
C GLY A 27 22.11 -57.97 -21.33
N GLU A 28 23.10 -57.11 -21.63
CA GLU A 28 24.52 -57.50 -21.88
C GLU A 28 25.48 -56.30 -22.12
N THR A 29 26.77 -56.60 -21.96
CA THR A 29 27.98 -55.81 -21.68
C THR A 29 28.67 -55.08 -22.86
N GLY A 30 29.46 -54.03 -22.56
CA GLY A 30 30.85 -53.90 -23.07
C GLY A 30 31.29 -52.62 -23.82
N SER A 31 32.05 -51.77 -23.11
CA SER A 31 33.25 -51.01 -23.52
C SER A 31 33.31 -50.11 -24.78
N ALA A 32 33.61 -48.81 -24.60
CA ALA A 32 34.93 -48.19 -24.86
C ALA A 32 34.85 -46.67 -25.11
N ASP A 33 35.90 -45.98 -24.67
CA ASP A 33 36.15 -44.54 -24.69
C ASP A 33 35.95 -43.82 -26.04
N SER A 34 35.50 -42.57 -25.97
CA SER A 34 36.07 -41.49 -26.78
C SER A 34 35.79 -40.13 -26.14
N SER A 35 36.83 -39.60 -25.49
CA SER A 35 36.96 -38.21 -25.07
C SER A 35 37.05 -37.29 -26.29
N GLY A 36 35.99 -36.53 -26.55
CA GLY A 36 35.99 -35.37 -27.43
C GLY A 36 35.54 -34.16 -26.62
N GLY A 37 36.48 -33.28 -26.28
CA GLY A 37 36.24 -32.08 -25.48
C GLY A 37 35.25 -31.14 -26.17
N SER A 38 34.04 -31.07 -25.63
CA SER A 38 33.16 -29.93 -25.79
C SER A 38 33.66 -28.82 -24.88
N ALA A 39 33.87 -27.64 -25.47
CA ALA A 39 34.13 -26.41 -24.75
C ALA A 39 33.03 -26.21 -23.70
N ASP A 40 33.47 -26.12 -22.45
CA ASP A 40 32.64 -25.89 -21.28
C ASP A 40 32.01 -24.49 -21.36
N SER A 41 30.80 -24.42 -21.91
CA SER A 41 29.85 -23.36 -21.66
C SER A 41 29.13 -23.68 -20.36
N GLY A 42 29.48 -23.02 -19.25
CA GLY A 42 28.84 -23.40 -17.99
C GLY A 42 29.41 -22.77 -16.73
N SER A 43 29.57 -21.45 -16.69
CA SER A 43 29.40 -20.77 -15.39
C SER A 43 27.95 -20.31 -15.31
N THR A 44 27.04 -21.26 -15.12
CA THR A 44 25.80 -20.97 -14.39
C THR A 44 26.24 -20.83 -12.94
N GLY A 45 26.65 -19.63 -12.54
CA GLY A 45 26.84 -19.31 -11.13
C GLY A 45 25.55 -19.70 -10.42
N GLU A 46 25.61 -20.77 -9.63
CA GLU A 46 24.50 -21.20 -8.81
C GLU A 46 24.13 -20.02 -7.91
N CYS A 47 22.96 -19.43 -8.17
CA CYS A 47 22.42 -18.36 -7.37
C CYS A 47 22.02 -18.96 -6.03
N MET A 48 22.96 -18.98 -5.09
CA MET A 48 22.67 -19.40 -3.72
C MET A 48 21.90 -18.27 -3.04
N PRO A 49 20.78 -18.55 -2.36
CA PRO A 49 20.05 -17.55 -1.63
C PRO A 49 20.87 -17.20 -0.38
N GLU A 50 21.64 -16.13 -0.47
CA GLU A 50 22.08 -15.42 0.73
C GLU A 50 20.83 -14.75 1.31
N MET A 51 20.51 -15.02 2.56
CA MET A 51 19.31 -14.47 3.18
C MET A 51 19.72 -13.23 3.96
N VAL A 52 18.93 -12.16 3.85
CA VAL A 52 19.01 -11.02 4.76
C VAL A 52 18.72 -11.55 6.17
N SER A 53 19.63 -11.33 7.11
CA SER A 53 19.51 -11.81 8.49
C SER A 53 19.36 -10.62 9.42
N VAL A 54 18.15 -10.07 9.50
CA VAL A 54 17.80 -8.99 10.41
C VAL A 54 16.87 -9.50 11.51
N ASP A 55 16.93 -8.85 12.67
CA ASP A 55 15.94 -9.10 13.72
C ASP A 55 14.56 -8.62 13.25
N PRO A 56 13.45 -9.26 13.68
CA PRO A 56 12.12 -8.71 13.46
C PRO A 56 12.01 -7.33 14.12
N PRO A 57 11.11 -6.46 13.63
CA PRO A 57 10.96 -5.15 14.24
C PRO A 57 10.44 -5.29 15.67
N ASP A 58 11.06 -4.57 16.61
CA ASP A 58 10.63 -4.57 18.01
C ASP A 58 9.52 -3.55 18.21
N GLU A 59 8.27 -4.02 18.09
CA GLU A 59 7.07 -3.21 18.31
C GLU A 59 6.62 -3.23 19.78
N SER A 60 7.35 -3.92 20.68
CA SER A 60 6.89 -4.15 22.05
C SER A 60 6.82 -2.88 22.91
N ALA A 61 7.58 -1.86 22.52
CA ALA A 61 7.57 -0.54 23.13
C ALA A 61 6.62 0.45 22.43
N CYS A 62 6.06 0.08 21.26
CA CYS A 62 5.12 0.93 20.56
C CYS A 62 3.75 0.84 21.24
N GLY A 63 3.21 1.99 21.61
CA GLY A 63 1.93 2.10 22.28
C GLY A 63 1.44 3.54 22.18
N ALA A 64 0.12 3.71 22.15
CA ALA A 64 -0.52 5.01 22.02
C ALA A 64 0.00 6.00 23.08
N LEU A 65 0.21 7.24 22.64
CA LEU A 65 0.47 8.37 23.53
C LEU A 65 -0.82 8.75 24.27
N PRO A 66 -0.73 9.45 25.41
CA PRO A 66 -1.92 10.01 26.07
C PRO A 66 -2.74 10.94 25.17
N THR A 67 -2.08 11.56 24.19
CA THR A 67 -2.65 12.46 23.19
C THR A 67 -3.16 11.76 21.94
N ASP A 68 -2.97 10.44 21.82
CA ASP A 68 -3.51 9.64 20.73
C ASP A 68 -4.92 9.16 21.11
N PHE A 69 -5.84 9.19 20.15
CA PHE A 69 -7.15 8.60 20.32
C PHE A 69 -7.04 7.07 20.36
N VAL A 70 -7.61 6.46 21.38
CA VAL A 70 -7.77 5.00 21.46
C VAL A 70 -9.21 4.71 21.88
N PRO A 71 -10.00 3.99 21.07
CA PRO A 71 -11.42 3.80 21.35
C PRO A 71 -11.71 3.29 22.78
N GLY A 72 -12.46 4.07 23.55
CA GLY A 72 -12.88 3.72 24.90
C GLY A 72 -11.76 3.69 25.95
N ALA A 73 -10.57 4.23 25.63
CA ALA A 73 -9.50 4.46 26.59
C ALA A 73 -9.74 5.73 27.42
N ASP A 74 -8.86 5.96 28.39
CA ASP A 74 -8.76 7.23 29.13
C ASP A 74 -7.64 8.04 28.46
N ASP A 75 -7.97 8.73 27.38
CA ASP A 75 -7.08 9.58 26.58
C ASP A 75 -7.52 11.06 26.64
N ASP A 76 -6.78 11.94 25.96
CA ASP A 76 -7.05 13.37 25.95
C ASP A 76 -8.21 13.77 25.00
N TYR A 77 -8.84 12.84 24.28
CA TYR A 77 -9.95 13.15 23.37
C TYR A 77 -11.28 13.33 24.12
N PRO A 78 -12.14 14.28 23.67
CA PRO A 78 -13.51 14.32 24.15
C PRO A 78 -14.28 13.08 23.70
N ALA A 79 -15.11 12.54 24.60
CA ALA A 79 -15.91 11.35 24.29
C ALA A 79 -16.85 11.57 23.08
N CYS A 80 -16.85 10.60 22.16
CA CYS A 80 -17.53 10.66 20.86
C CYS A 80 -18.17 9.30 20.51
N VAL A 81 -18.75 9.17 19.30
CA VAL A 81 -19.48 7.93 18.93
C VAL A 81 -18.52 6.76 18.72
N THR A 82 -17.35 7.00 18.14
CA THR A 82 -16.34 5.98 17.80
C THR A 82 -15.63 5.37 19.02
N ASP A 83 -15.84 5.90 20.24
CA ASP A 83 -15.38 5.27 21.49
C ASP A 83 -15.97 3.87 21.74
N ASN A 84 -17.03 3.52 21.02
CA ASN A 84 -17.58 2.16 21.05
C ASN A 84 -16.67 1.12 20.35
N GLY A 85 -15.57 1.56 19.71
CA GLY A 85 -14.65 0.70 18.95
C GLY A 85 -15.14 0.33 17.56
N GLU A 86 -16.23 0.96 17.09
CA GLU A 86 -16.80 0.76 15.76
C GLU A 86 -16.80 2.06 14.99
N TRP A 87 -16.27 2.04 13.76
CA TRP A 87 -16.40 3.16 12.86
C TRP A 87 -17.85 3.37 12.45
N THR A 88 -18.31 4.62 12.55
CA THR A 88 -19.64 5.04 12.12
C THR A 88 -19.49 5.95 10.90
N PRO A 89 -20.10 5.62 9.75
CA PRO A 89 -20.01 6.46 8.56
C PRO A 89 -20.67 7.82 8.78
N VAL A 90 -20.08 8.86 8.19
CA VAL A 90 -20.64 10.21 8.16
C VAL A 90 -21.84 10.28 7.21
N LEU A 91 -21.76 9.59 6.07
CA LEU A 91 -22.81 9.51 5.05
C LEU A 91 -23.50 8.14 5.02
N GLU A 92 -24.74 8.09 4.54
CA GLU A 92 -25.51 6.82 4.47
C GLU A 92 -24.95 5.86 3.39
N ASP A 93 -24.42 6.39 2.30
CA ASP A 93 -23.93 5.61 1.17
C ASP A 93 -22.45 5.24 1.36
N PRO A 94 -22.04 4.00 1.01
CA PRO A 94 -20.63 3.62 1.03
C PRO A 94 -19.78 4.56 0.17
N PRO A 95 -18.58 4.95 0.64
CA PRO A 95 -17.73 5.87 -0.11
C PRO A 95 -17.29 5.22 -1.42
N GLY A 96 -17.29 5.98 -2.52
CA GLY A 96 -16.84 5.47 -3.82
C GLY A 96 -15.38 5.00 -3.84
N SER A 97 -14.57 5.38 -2.83
CA SER A 97 -13.20 4.87 -2.65
C SER A 97 -13.18 3.37 -2.31
N ALA A 98 -14.21 2.83 -1.65
CA ALA A 98 -14.32 1.40 -1.40
C ALA A 98 -14.34 0.57 -2.71
N ALA A 99 -15.07 1.06 -3.72
CA ALA A 99 -15.10 0.42 -5.04
C ALA A 99 -13.74 0.47 -5.77
N ARG A 100 -12.86 1.40 -5.40
CA ARG A 100 -11.50 1.50 -5.96
C ARG A 100 -10.58 0.47 -5.31
N VAL A 101 -10.76 0.19 -4.02
CA VAL A 101 -10.14 -0.94 -3.34
C VAL A 101 -10.65 -2.27 -3.92
N ASP A 102 -11.94 -2.40 -4.24
CA ASP A 102 -12.46 -3.57 -4.97
C ASP A 102 -11.73 -3.79 -6.31
N ALA A 103 -11.59 -2.73 -7.11
CA ALA A 103 -10.89 -2.80 -8.39
C ALA A 103 -9.42 -3.22 -8.21
N TYR A 104 -8.76 -2.71 -7.17
CA TYR A 104 -7.39 -3.09 -6.83
C TYR A 104 -7.27 -4.57 -6.44
N GLU A 105 -8.15 -5.08 -5.57
CA GLU A 105 -8.18 -6.50 -5.21
C GLU A 105 -8.36 -7.40 -6.44
N MET A 106 -9.26 -6.99 -7.35
CA MET A 106 -9.45 -7.70 -8.61
C MET A 106 -8.20 -7.68 -9.49
N MET A 107 -7.53 -6.52 -9.62
CA MET A 107 -6.25 -6.41 -10.34
C MET A 107 -5.18 -7.32 -9.74
N ARG A 108 -5.03 -7.35 -8.41
CA ARG A 108 -4.07 -8.23 -7.74
C ARG A 108 -4.35 -9.70 -8.04
N SER A 109 -5.61 -10.12 -8.00
CA SER A 109 -5.98 -11.51 -8.28
C SER A 109 -5.63 -11.96 -9.70
N LEU A 110 -5.60 -11.03 -10.65
CA LEU A 110 -5.22 -11.26 -12.04
C LEU A 110 -3.70 -11.21 -12.26
N LEU A 111 -2.99 -10.38 -11.50
CA LEU A 111 -1.58 -10.08 -11.79
C LEU A 111 -0.58 -10.76 -10.86
N LEU A 112 -0.99 -11.22 -9.68
CA LEU A 112 -0.08 -11.70 -8.62
C LEU A 112 -0.33 -13.17 -8.25
N GLY A 113 0.67 -13.81 -7.63
CA GLY A 113 0.61 -15.21 -7.17
C GLY A 113 0.80 -16.26 -8.28
N HIS A 114 1.00 -15.81 -9.52
CA HIS A 114 1.30 -16.61 -10.70
C HIS A 114 1.99 -15.72 -11.73
N THR A 115 2.45 -16.28 -12.85
CA THR A 115 2.97 -15.49 -13.97
C THR A 115 1.81 -15.01 -14.86
N PRO A 116 1.51 -13.70 -14.90
CA PRO A 116 0.35 -13.21 -15.63
C PRO A 116 0.59 -13.23 -17.15
N THR A 117 -0.49 -13.44 -17.90
CA THR A 117 -0.52 -13.39 -19.36
C THR A 117 -0.92 -12.00 -19.86
N ALA A 118 -0.75 -11.76 -21.17
CA ALA A 118 -1.21 -10.52 -21.80
C ALA A 118 -2.73 -10.27 -21.62
N ASP A 119 -3.54 -11.34 -21.60
CA ASP A 119 -4.98 -11.25 -21.35
C ASP A 119 -5.28 -10.86 -19.90
N ASP A 120 -4.47 -11.32 -18.93
CA ASP A 120 -4.59 -10.92 -17.53
C ASP A 120 -4.28 -9.42 -17.36
N PHE A 121 -3.26 -8.91 -18.06
CA PHE A 121 -2.98 -7.46 -18.11
C PHE A 121 -4.12 -6.66 -18.74
N LEU A 122 -4.71 -7.16 -19.82
CA LEU A 122 -5.87 -6.51 -20.44
C LEU A 122 -7.06 -6.46 -19.47
N ALA A 123 -7.36 -7.57 -18.80
CA ALA A 123 -8.44 -7.65 -17.81
C ALA A 123 -8.19 -6.73 -16.60
N ALA A 124 -6.96 -6.70 -16.10
CA ALA A 124 -6.58 -5.80 -15.01
C ALA A 124 -6.64 -4.32 -15.44
N ARG A 125 -6.24 -3.99 -16.68
CA ARG A 125 -6.36 -2.64 -17.24
C ARG A 125 -7.83 -2.19 -17.30
N MET A 126 -8.77 -3.10 -17.58
CA MET A 126 -10.20 -2.79 -17.56
C MET A 126 -10.70 -2.44 -16.16
N GLN A 127 -10.20 -3.10 -15.11
CA GLN A 127 -10.54 -2.74 -13.72
C GLN A 127 -9.98 -1.37 -13.35
N TYR A 128 -8.72 -1.10 -13.74
CA TYR A 128 -8.09 0.21 -13.55
C TYR A 128 -8.86 1.34 -14.27
N ALA A 129 -9.41 1.06 -15.45
CA ALA A 129 -10.13 2.00 -16.32
C ALA A 129 -11.61 2.21 -16.00
N LEU A 130 -12.15 1.58 -14.94
CA LEU A 130 -13.57 1.72 -14.62
C LEU A 130 -13.94 3.19 -14.49
N ASP A 131 -15.15 3.54 -14.94
CA ASP A 131 -15.62 4.92 -14.89
C ASP A 131 -15.66 5.40 -13.42
N GLU A 132 -15.15 6.61 -13.19
CA GLU A 132 -14.87 7.14 -11.84
C GLU A 132 -14.00 6.23 -10.92
N GLY A 133 -13.25 5.28 -11.50
CA GLY A 133 -12.42 4.29 -10.81
C GLY A 133 -11.03 4.78 -10.40
N LEU A 134 -10.05 3.87 -10.43
CA LEU A 134 -8.66 4.15 -10.03
C LEU A 134 -8.01 5.17 -10.95
N GLU A 135 -8.07 4.95 -12.27
CA GLU A 135 -7.41 5.82 -13.26
C GLU A 135 -7.86 7.28 -13.14
N SER A 136 -9.17 7.53 -13.02
CA SER A 136 -9.70 8.91 -12.96
C SER A 136 -9.23 9.67 -11.72
N ARG A 137 -8.99 8.97 -10.60
CA ARG A 137 -8.49 9.56 -9.35
C ARG A 137 -6.98 9.74 -9.38
N ILE A 138 -6.24 8.76 -9.91
CA ILE A 138 -4.79 8.84 -10.06
C ILE A 138 -4.41 10.02 -10.96
N LEU A 139 -5.13 10.28 -12.05
CA LEU A 139 -4.84 11.38 -12.97
C LEU A 139 -4.95 12.79 -12.38
N ARG A 140 -5.44 12.93 -11.15
CA ARG A 140 -5.57 14.20 -10.42
C ARG A 140 -5.07 14.14 -8.99
N ARG A 141 -4.43 13.04 -8.57
CA ARG A 141 -4.06 12.83 -7.17
C ARG A 141 -2.90 13.74 -6.77
N GLU A 142 -3.12 14.50 -5.71
CA GLU A 142 -2.10 15.27 -5.02
C GLU A 142 -1.52 14.47 -3.85
N ASP A 143 -0.25 14.72 -3.55
CA ASP A 143 0.41 14.30 -2.32
C ASP A 143 0.57 15.52 -1.40
N LEU A 144 -0.24 15.56 -0.34
CA LEU A 144 -0.31 16.70 0.57
C LEU A 144 0.88 16.78 1.54
N HIS A 145 1.79 15.80 1.55
CA HIS A 145 3.06 15.89 2.29
C HIS A 145 4.03 16.89 1.65
N PHE A 146 3.81 17.24 0.38
CA PHE A 146 4.59 18.24 -0.34
C PHE A 146 3.93 19.62 -0.26
N PRO A 147 4.73 20.71 -0.32
CA PRO A 147 4.22 22.06 -0.29
C PRO A 147 3.11 22.29 -1.31
N ARG A 148 2.12 23.09 -0.90
CA ARG A 148 1.02 23.52 -1.77
C ARG A 148 1.55 24.18 -3.05
N ILE A 149 0.85 23.95 -4.15
CA ILE A 149 1.02 24.71 -5.41
C ILE A 149 0.84 26.20 -5.09
N ALA A 150 1.79 27.03 -5.47
CA ALA A 150 1.73 28.46 -5.17
C ALA A 150 0.48 29.11 -5.80
N ASP A 151 -0.16 30.04 -5.09
CA ASP A 151 -1.40 30.69 -5.54
C ASP A 151 -1.29 31.33 -6.93
N ALA A 152 -0.10 31.83 -7.28
CA ALA A 152 0.16 32.44 -8.58
C ALA A 152 0.15 31.43 -9.75
N ASP A 153 0.29 30.14 -9.45
CA ASP A 153 0.28 29.05 -10.44
C ASP A 153 -1.05 28.27 -10.44
N GLN A 154 -1.92 28.48 -9.44
CA GLN A 154 -3.23 27.84 -9.41
C GLN A 154 -4.14 28.42 -10.51
N ASP A 155 -4.89 27.54 -11.17
CA ASP A 155 -5.92 27.93 -12.12
C ASP A 155 -7.22 28.21 -11.37
N ALA A 156 -7.67 29.47 -11.42
CA ALA A 156 -8.89 29.92 -10.75
C ALA A 156 -10.19 29.29 -11.31
N GLY A 157 -10.13 28.67 -12.49
CA GLY A 157 -11.24 27.92 -13.09
C GLY A 157 -11.29 26.45 -12.68
N VAL A 158 -10.33 25.97 -11.88
CA VAL A 158 -10.22 24.59 -11.41
C VAL A 158 -10.42 24.58 -9.90
N ASP A 159 -11.16 23.59 -9.39
CA ASP A 159 -11.36 23.43 -7.95
C ASP A 159 -10.00 23.27 -7.24
N PHE A 160 -9.94 23.73 -5.99
CA PHE A 160 -8.68 23.77 -5.24
C PHE A 160 -8.05 22.38 -5.05
N ASP A 161 -8.85 21.31 -5.03
CA ASP A 161 -8.42 19.91 -4.84
C ASP A 161 -8.09 19.18 -6.15
N LYS A 162 -8.15 19.90 -7.27
CA LYS A 162 -7.97 19.38 -8.64
C LYS A 162 -6.89 20.11 -9.41
N GLN A 163 -6.03 20.88 -8.74
CA GLN A 163 -5.01 21.70 -9.38
C GLN A 163 -3.99 20.86 -10.14
N CYS A 164 -3.80 19.59 -9.76
CA CYS A 164 -2.99 18.63 -10.51
C CYS A 164 -3.65 18.10 -11.80
N THR A 165 -4.83 18.57 -12.19
CA THR A 165 -5.37 18.37 -13.56
C THR A 165 -4.78 19.36 -14.57
N VAL A 166 -4.14 20.43 -14.09
CA VAL A 166 -3.51 21.47 -14.92
C VAL A 166 -2.10 21.02 -15.30
N GLY A 167 -1.84 20.82 -16.60
CA GLY A 167 -0.55 20.28 -17.08
C GLY A 167 0.69 21.10 -16.68
N ASP A 168 0.56 22.42 -16.58
CA ASP A 168 1.64 23.30 -16.10
C ASP A 168 1.97 23.04 -14.63
N ASN A 169 0.95 22.79 -13.78
CA ASN A 169 1.15 22.42 -12.38
C ASN A 169 1.81 21.05 -12.25
N VAL A 170 1.38 20.07 -13.04
CA VAL A 170 2.00 18.73 -13.06
C VAL A 170 3.50 18.81 -13.39
N SER A 171 3.85 19.67 -14.34
CA SER A 171 5.25 19.84 -14.76
C SER A 171 6.09 20.60 -13.74
N LYS A 172 5.51 21.62 -13.09
CA LYS A 172 6.21 22.50 -12.14
C LYS A 172 6.32 21.90 -10.73
N TYR A 173 5.33 21.10 -10.33
CA TYR A 173 5.19 20.53 -8.99
C TYR A 173 5.01 19.00 -9.05
N PRO A 174 5.97 18.24 -9.62
CA PRO A 174 5.78 16.81 -9.88
C PRO A 174 5.66 15.96 -8.60
N ASP A 175 6.24 16.40 -7.49
CA ASP A 175 6.12 15.69 -6.21
C ASP A 175 4.74 15.90 -5.57
N ARG A 176 4.22 17.13 -5.63
CA ARG A 176 2.85 17.45 -5.20
C ARG A 176 1.81 16.82 -6.12
N CYS A 177 2.02 16.83 -7.44
CA CYS A 177 1.15 16.22 -8.43
C CYS A 177 1.54 14.78 -8.75
N VAL A 178 1.75 13.99 -7.69
CA VAL A 178 2.31 12.64 -7.74
C VAL A 178 1.54 11.70 -8.67
N GLY A 179 0.21 11.82 -8.68
CA GLY A 179 -0.69 10.97 -9.45
C GLY A 179 -0.41 11.05 -10.95
N PRO A 180 -0.62 12.22 -11.59
CA PRO A 180 -0.35 12.40 -13.01
C PRO A 180 1.15 12.46 -13.36
N ALA A 181 2.02 12.94 -12.47
CA ALA A 181 3.44 13.11 -12.78
C ALA A 181 4.25 11.81 -12.68
N LYS A 182 3.88 10.90 -11.77
CA LYS A 182 4.70 9.72 -11.43
C LYS A 182 3.92 8.41 -11.49
N ILE A 183 2.77 8.33 -10.81
CA ILE A 183 2.02 7.08 -10.66
C ILE A 183 1.37 6.64 -11.98
N SER A 184 0.65 7.55 -12.65
CA SER A 184 -0.07 7.24 -13.90
C SER A 184 0.86 6.81 -15.03
N PRO A 185 1.98 7.51 -15.32
CA PRO A 185 2.93 7.07 -16.35
C PRO A 185 3.44 5.67 -16.08
N LEU A 186 3.83 5.38 -14.82
CA LEU A 186 4.36 4.09 -14.43
C LEU A 186 3.35 2.96 -14.64
N ILE A 187 2.11 3.12 -14.17
CA ILE A 187 1.05 2.12 -14.34
C ILE A 187 0.75 1.90 -15.82
N ASN A 188 0.63 2.97 -16.60
CA ASN A 188 0.29 2.90 -18.02
C ASN A 188 1.40 2.23 -18.85
N GLU A 189 2.67 2.53 -18.56
CA GLU A 189 3.82 1.87 -19.18
C GLU A 189 3.85 0.37 -18.87
N SER A 190 3.65 -0.01 -17.61
CA SER A 190 3.62 -1.41 -17.19
C SER A 190 2.45 -2.19 -17.81
N PHE A 191 1.26 -1.59 -17.90
CA PHE A 191 0.15 -2.21 -18.61
C PHE A 191 0.45 -2.37 -20.10
N ALA A 192 0.99 -1.34 -20.76
CA ALA A 192 1.31 -1.41 -22.18
C ALA A 192 2.30 -2.53 -22.49
N ALA A 193 3.38 -2.63 -21.71
CA ALA A 193 4.39 -3.68 -21.87
C ALA A 193 3.83 -5.08 -21.55
N GLY A 194 3.04 -5.22 -20.48
CA GLY A 194 2.41 -6.49 -20.12
C GLY A 194 1.43 -7.00 -21.19
N MET A 195 0.62 -6.12 -21.78
CA MET A 195 -0.32 -6.47 -22.85
C MET A 195 0.36 -6.84 -24.18
N THR A 196 1.56 -6.29 -24.46
CA THR A 196 2.32 -6.63 -25.68
C THR A 196 3.27 -7.81 -25.49
N GLY A 197 3.42 -8.31 -24.26
CA GLY A 197 4.38 -9.35 -23.91
C GLY A 197 5.83 -8.88 -23.94
N GLU A 198 6.07 -7.58 -23.79
CA GLU A 198 7.42 -7.00 -23.71
C GLU A 198 7.96 -7.08 -22.29
N GLY A 199 9.20 -7.55 -22.12
CA GLY A 199 9.85 -7.67 -20.81
C GLY A 199 9.29 -8.78 -19.94
N ASP A 200 9.57 -8.72 -18.64
CA ASP A 200 9.11 -9.71 -17.67
C ASP A 200 7.71 -9.34 -17.12
N PRO A 201 6.68 -10.18 -17.31
CA PRO A 201 5.34 -9.91 -16.81
C PRO A 201 5.27 -9.78 -15.27
N ASN A 202 6.09 -10.50 -14.50
CA ASN A 202 6.09 -10.39 -13.04
C ASN A 202 6.62 -9.02 -12.59
N VAL A 203 7.60 -8.47 -13.32
CA VAL A 203 8.14 -7.11 -13.08
C VAL A 203 7.07 -6.05 -13.30
N HIS A 204 6.31 -6.14 -14.41
CA HIS A 204 5.23 -5.18 -14.69
C HIS A 204 4.10 -5.27 -13.67
N ALA A 205 3.70 -6.48 -13.28
CA ALA A 205 2.71 -6.70 -12.24
C ALA A 205 3.15 -6.10 -10.89
N ALA A 206 4.41 -6.30 -10.51
CA ALA A 206 5.00 -5.75 -9.29
C ALA A 206 5.02 -4.22 -9.29
N ARG A 207 5.38 -3.58 -10.42
CA ARG A 207 5.34 -2.12 -10.58
C ARG A 207 3.93 -1.57 -10.43
N ILE A 208 2.92 -2.22 -11.04
CA ILE A 208 1.52 -1.82 -10.91
C ILE A 208 1.05 -1.94 -9.47
N ASP A 209 1.35 -3.06 -8.80
CA ASP A 209 0.96 -3.28 -7.40
C ASP A 209 1.53 -2.20 -6.48
N ALA A 210 2.84 -1.95 -6.55
CA ALA A 210 3.50 -0.92 -5.75
C ALA A 210 2.92 0.49 -6.02
N ALA A 211 2.67 0.83 -7.29
CA ALA A 211 2.14 2.14 -7.66
C ALA A 211 0.69 2.34 -7.20
N VAL A 212 -0.15 1.30 -7.22
CA VAL A 212 -1.51 1.40 -6.68
C VAL A 212 -1.47 1.48 -5.15
N LEU A 213 -0.60 0.74 -4.45
CA LEU A 213 -0.42 0.88 -3.00
C LEU A 213 0.04 2.30 -2.61
N TRP A 214 0.97 2.88 -3.37
CA TRP A 214 1.36 4.29 -3.21
C TRP A 214 0.15 5.22 -3.38
N PHE A 215 -0.66 5.02 -4.43
CA PHE A 215 -1.88 5.79 -4.62
C PHE A 215 -2.86 5.66 -3.43
N LEU A 216 -3.08 4.45 -2.91
CA LEU A 216 -3.98 4.24 -1.77
C LEU A 216 -3.45 4.96 -0.53
N PHE A 217 -2.14 4.87 -0.25
CA PHE A 217 -1.47 5.58 0.84
C PHE A 217 -1.70 7.10 0.78
N VAL A 218 -1.36 7.75 -0.34
CA VAL A 218 -1.56 9.20 -0.47
C VAL A 218 -3.03 9.60 -0.51
N SER A 219 -3.91 8.69 -0.98
CA SER A 219 -5.35 8.96 -1.03
C SER A 219 -5.97 8.95 0.36
N THR A 220 -5.58 8.01 1.23
CA THR A 220 -6.04 8.01 2.62
C THR A 220 -5.67 9.33 3.31
N TYR A 221 -4.42 9.77 3.21
CA TYR A 221 -3.99 11.05 3.79
C TYR A 221 -4.70 12.26 3.16
N LYS A 222 -4.82 12.32 1.82
CA LYS A 222 -5.43 13.48 1.15
C LYS A 222 -6.92 13.61 1.47
N GLU A 223 -7.67 12.51 1.51
CA GLU A 223 -9.10 12.62 1.83
C GLU A 223 -9.34 12.90 3.34
N SER A 224 -8.47 12.45 4.25
CA SER A 224 -8.59 12.83 5.67
C SER A 224 -8.33 14.33 5.86
N SER A 225 -7.45 14.92 5.06
CA SER A 225 -7.25 16.37 5.01
C SER A 225 -8.45 17.12 4.44
N SER A 226 -9.02 16.69 3.30
CA SER A 226 -10.14 17.39 2.66
C SER A 226 -11.48 17.19 3.35
N CYS A 227 -11.59 16.17 4.22
CA CYS A 227 -12.74 15.97 5.12
C CYS A 227 -13.16 17.29 5.80
N VAL A 228 -12.21 18.16 6.16
CA VAL A 228 -12.48 19.49 6.74
C VAL A 228 -13.52 20.31 5.99
N GLN A 229 -13.51 20.26 4.66
CA GLN A 229 -14.44 21.02 3.80
C GLN A 229 -15.47 20.12 3.11
N LEU A 230 -15.18 18.83 2.94
CA LEU A 230 -15.98 17.88 2.16
C LEU A 230 -16.35 16.69 3.06
N PRO A 231 -17.55 16.66 3.65
CA PRO A 231 -17.96 15.57 4.54
C PRO A 231 -17.86 14.17 3.91
N GLU A 232 -18.05 14.05 2.59
CA GLU A 232 -17.85 12.79 1.87
C GLU A 232 -16.43 12.23 1.96
N ASP A 233 -15.43 13.10 2.13
CA ASP A 233 -14.04 12.70 2.21
C ASP A 233 -13.69 12.10 3.58
N CYS A 234 -14.48 12.40 4.62
CA CYS A 234 -14.41 11.78 5.94
C CYS A 234 -14.71 10.27 5.89
N ASP A 235 -15.53 9.82 4.93
CA ASP A 235 -15.70 8.39 4.68
C ASP A 235 -14.71 7.88 3.62
N ALA A 236 -14.33 8.74 2.68
CA ALA A 236 -13.48 8.34 1.57
C ALA A 236 -12.07 7.92 1.98
N HIS A 237 -11.46 8.57 2.99
CA HIS A 237 -10.11 8.21 3.44
C HIS A 237 -10.04 6.77 3.95
N ARG A 238 -11.04 6.37 4.76
CA ARG A 238 -11.20 4.99 5.20
C ARG A 238 -11.41 4.06 4.02
N GLY A 239 -12.33 4.40 3.12
CA GLY A 239 -12.56 3.60 1.92
C GLY A 239 -11.32 3.39 1.03
N TYR A 240 -10.34 4.30 1.01
CA TYR A 240 -9.06 4.07 0.33
C TYR A 240 -8.11 3.15 1.11
N TYR A 241 -8.20 3.16 2.44
CA TYR A 241 -7.34 2.36 3.30
C TYR A 241 -7.77 0.89 3.35
N ASP A 242 -8.99 0.62 3.82
CA ASP A 242 -9.51 -0.72 4.13
C ASP A 242 -10.66 -1.16 3.21
N GLY A 243 -11.14 -0.28 2.33
CA GLY A 243 -12.34 -0.54 1.53
C GLY A 243 -13.66 -0.32 2.29
N ALA A 244 -13.64 0.45 3.37
CA ALA A 244 -14.73 0.68 4.31
C ALA A 244 -15.30 -0.61 4.93
N THR A 245 -14.43 -1.58 5.21
CA THR A 245 -14.80 -2.86 5.83
C THR A 245 -14.55 -2.83 7.34
N PRO A 246 -15.11 -3.76 8.14
CA PRO A 246 -14.74 -3.85 9.54
C PRO A 246 -13.24 -4.08 9.73
N ARG A 247 -12.64 -3.48 10.77
CA ARG A 247 -11.22 -3.60 11.16
C ARG A 247 -10.66 -5.02 11.06
N ALA A 248 -11.41 -6.02 11.52
CA ALA A 248 -10.99 -7.43 11.49
C ALA A 248 -11.04 -8.11 10.11
N MET A 249 -11.51 -7.41 9.07
CA MET A 249 -11.60 -7.90 7.69
C MET A 249 -11.04 -6.85 6.73
N PRO A 250 -9.78 -6.43 6.89
CA PRO A 250 -9.21 -5.37 6.08
C PRO A 250 -9.09 -5.80 4.62
N ARG A 251 -9.10 -4.82 3.72
CA ARG A 251 -8.87 -5.01 2.28
C ARG A 251 -7.89 -3.96 1.77
N GLY A 252 -7.41 -4.12 0.54
CA GLY A 252 -6.54 -3.16 -0.11
C GLY A 252 -5.23 -2.95 0.65
N LEU A 253 -4.91 -1.68 0.91
CA LEU A 253 -3.69 -1.30 1.64
C LEU A 253 -3.70 -1.87 3.06
N ALA A 254 -4.84 -1.78 3.77
CA ALA A 254 -4.98 -2.29 5.14
C ALA A 254 -4.68 -3.80 5.22
N ALA A 255 -5.17 -4.61 4.26
CA ALA A 255 -4.91 -6.04 4.25
C ALA A 255 -3.43 -6.39 4.05
N GLN A 256 -2.71 -5.57 3.27
CA GLN A 256 -1.26 -5.76 3.10
C GLN A 256 -0.52 -5.44 4.39
N ILE A 257 -0.92 -4.36 5.07
CA ILE A 257 -0.30 -3.91 6.32
C ILE A 257 -0.58 -4.93 7.42
N ASP A 258 -1.83 -5.33 7.62
CA ASP A 258 -2.23 -6.30 8.65
C ASP A 258 -1.47 -7.63 8.51
N ALA A 259 -1.21 -8.06 7.27
CA ALA A 259 -0.43 -9.27 7.01
C ALA A 259 1.04 -9.19 7.47
N VAL A 260 1.63 -8.00 7.58
CA VAL A 260 3.05 -7.80 7.96
C VAL A 260 3.22 -7.19 9.35
N SER A 261 2.30 -6.35 9.79
CA SER A 261 2.25 -5.74 11.12
C SER A 261 0.79 -5.42 11.46
N PRO A 262 0.10 -6.32 12.20
CA PRO A 262 -1.23 -6.04 12.75
C PRO A 262 -1.24 -4.79 13.64
N MET A 263 -0.14 -4.53 14.35
CA MET A 263 0.01 -3.33 15.17
C MET A 263 -0.01 -2.06 14.32
N ALA A 264 0.68 -2.04 13.19
CA ALA A 264 0.64 -0.90 12.28
C ALA A 264 -0.75 -0.70 11.66
N HIS A 265 -1.45 -1.80 11.35
CA HIS A 265 -2.84 -1.72 10.89
C HIS A 265 -3.73 -1.10 11.97
N ASP A 266 -3.59 -1.56 13.21
CA ASP A 266 -4.33 -1.05 14.35
C ASP A 266 -4.08 0.44 14.59
N ALA A 267 -2.83 0.90 14.50
CA ALA A 267 -2.49 2.31 14.65
C ALA A 267 -3.14 3.21 13.59
N VAL A 268 -3.22 2.74 12.33
CA VAL A 268 -3.90 3.50 11.27
C VAL A 268 -5.41 3.53 11.49
N GLU A 269 -6.02 2.41 11.89
CA GLU A 269 -7.46 2.35 12.22
C GLU A 269 -7.82 3.28 13.37
N ASP A 270 -6.97 3.37 14.40
CA ASP A 270 -7.17 4.30 15.51
C ASP A 270 -7.12 5.75 15.02
N GLY A 271 -6.16 6.11 14.16
CA GLY A 271 -6.12 7.44 13.51
C GLY A 271 -7.34 7.72 12.61
N ILE A 272 -7.84 6.71 11.89
CA ILE A 272 -9.08 6.83 11.10
C ILE A 272 -10.28 7.11 12.00
N MET A 273 -10.38 6.39 13.12
CA MET A 273 -11.47 6.61 14.09
C MET A 273 -11.33 7.94 14.84
N ALA A 274 -10.12 8.46 15.03
CA ALA A 274 -9.86 9.78 15.58
C ALA A 274 -10.46 10.89 14.69
N ILE A 275 -10.32 10.78 13.37
CA ILE A 275 -10.93 11.71 12.41
C ILE A 275 -12.47 11.62 12.44
N GLY A 276 -13.01 10.40 12.55
CA GLY A 276 -14.46 10.18 12.75
C GLY A 276 -14.96 10.81 14.05
N CYS A 277 -14.25 10.57 15.16
CA CYS A 277 -14.52 11.14 16.47
C CYS A 277 -14.57 12.67 16.41
N TRP A 278 -13.55 13.27 15.80
CA TRP A 278 -13.50 14.71 15.59
C TRP A 278 -14.71 15.21 14.80
N ARG A 279 -15.09 14.54 13.70
CA ARG A 279 -16.26 14.94 12.92
C ARG A 279 -17.56 14.87 13.73
N ASP A 280 -17.73 13.85 14.57
CA ASP A 280 -18.89 13.70 15.44
C ASP A 280 -19.01 14.81 16.49
N LEU A 281 -17.88 15.34 16.96
CA LEU A 281 -17.84 16.44 17.92
C LEU A 281 -18.27 17.78 17.28
N TYR A 282 -18.13 17.92 15.96
CA TYR A 282 -18.41 19.16 15.23
C TYR A 282 -19.31 18.93 13.99
N PRO A 283 -20.53 18.41 14.17
CA PRO A 283 -21.38 17.96 13.05
C PRO A 283 -21.94 19.11 12.21
N ASP A 284 -22.03 20.33 12.78
CA ASP A 284 -22.57 21.51 12.11
C ASP A 284 -21.48 22.39 11.45
N ALA A 285 -20.19 22.04 11.60
CA ALA A 285 -19.08 22.82 11.05
C ALA A 285 -18.86 22.50 9.56
N LEU A 286 -18.88 23.54 8.72
CA LEU A 286 -18.78 23.43 7.25
C LEU A 286 -17.51 24.09 6.67
N THR A 287 -16.83 24.90 7.46
CA THR A 287 -15.58 25.55 7.08
C THR A 287 -14.54 25.41 8.20
N TRP A 288 -13.26 25.55 7.87
CA TRP A 288 -12.18 25.49 8.86
C TRP A 288 -12.39 26.44 10.05
N ALA A 289 -12.94 27.63 9.80
CA ALA A 289 -13.22 28.61 10.85
C ALA A 289 -14.36 28.17 11.80
N ASP A 290 -15.31 27.35 11.34
CA ASP A 290 -16.47 26.94 12.14
C ASP A 290 -16.10 25.99 13.28
N PHE A 291 -15.00 25.24 13.14
CA PHE A 291 -14.50 24.32 14.18
C PHE A 291 -13.98 25.05 15.43
N GLY A 292 -13.61 26.33 15.30
CA GLY A 292 -12.96 27.09 16.36
C GLY A 292 -11.59 26.50 16.76
N ALA A 293 -10.88 27.17 17.67
CA ALA A 293 -9.51 26.79 18.02
C ALA A 293 -9.40 25.37 18.61
N GLU A 294 -10.38 24.96 19.41
CA GLU A 294 -10.42 23.62 20.02
C GLU A 294 -10.64 22.53 18.97
N GLY A 295 -11.62 22.68 18.08
CA GLY A 295 -11.87 21.70 17.03
C GLY A 295 -10.75 21.63 16.01
N GLN A 296 -10.10 22.75 15.70
CA GLN A 296 -8.89 22.78 14.88
C GLN A 296 -7.74 22.01 15.54
N GLN A 297 -7.56 22.15 16.86
CA GLN A 297 -6.53 21.43 17.59
C GLN A 297 -6.81 19.92 17.63
N VAL A 298 -8.04 19.49 17.91
CA VAL A 298 -8.42 18.07 17.90
C VAL A 298 -8.21 17.46 16.51
N PHE A 299 -8.55 18.21 15.45
CA PHE A 299 -8.27 17.77 14.08
C PHE A 299 -6.78 17.56 13.84
N SER A 300 -5.93 18.53 14.20
CA SER A 300 -4.48 18.41 14.03
C SER A 300 -3.93 17.19 14.76
N SER A 301 -4.34 16.94 16.00
CA SER A 301 -3.97 15.72 16.74
C SER A 301 -4.41 14.44 16.02
N ALA A 302 -5.66 14.37 15.57
CA ALA A 302 -6.21 13.19 14.89
C ALA A 302 -5.50 12.93 13.56
N HIS A 303 -5.19 14.00 12.84
CA HIS A 303 -4.53 13.92 11.55
C HIS A 303 -3.05 13.56 11.70
N GLU A 304 -2.34 14.10 12.70
CA GLU A 304 -0.96 13.72 13.02
C GLU A 304 -0.89 12.24 13.42
N GLN A 305 -1.84 11.75 14.23
CA GLN A 305 -1.93 10.34 14.59
C GLN A 305 -2.12 9.45 13.36
N LEU A 306 -3.06 9.79 12.47
CA LEU A 306 -3.27 9.06 11.22
C LEU A 306 -2.04 9.07 10.32
N ASP A 307 -1.42 10.23 10.13
CA ASP A 307 -0.24 10.38 9.27
C ASP A 307 0.94 9.54 9.75
N ASN A 308 1.25 9.62 11.06
CA ASN A 308 2.33 8.83 11.62
C ASN A 308 2.03 7.32 11.54
N GLY A 309 0.78 6.92 11.75
CA GLY A 309 0.33 5.54 11.54
C GLY A 309 0.56 5.09 10.09
N LEU A 310 0.17 5.91 9.12
CA LEU A 310 0.33 5.61 7.69
C LEU A 310 1.80 5.46 7.30
N TRP A 311 2.67 6.40 7.70
CA TRP A 311 4.10 6.34 7.42
C TRP A 311 4.76 5.09 8.01
N TYR A 312 4.45 4.81 9.28
CA TYR A 312 4.95 3.61 9.94
C TYR A 312 4.49 2.34 9.22
N ALA A 313 3.21 2.24 8.89
CA ALA A 313 2.63 1.09 8.21
C ALA A 313 3.22 0.88 6.81
N PHE A 314 3.38 1.94 6.02
CA PHE A 314 4.00 1.85 4.71
C PHE A 314 5.49 1.46 4.81
N ALA A 315 6.19 1.96 5.83
CA ALA A 315 7.55 1.56 6.13
C ALA A 315 7.66 0.06 6.48
N ARG A 316 6.71 -0.50 7.24
CA ARG A 316 6.66 -1.94 7.53
C ARG A 316 6.48 -2.79 6.26
N LEU A 317 5.66 -2.34 5.30
CA LEU A 317 5.51 -3.02 3.99
C LEU A 317 6.84 -3.07 3.21
N VAL A 318 7.53 -1.94 3.11
CA VAL A 318 8.81 -1.85 2.40
C VAL A 318 9.87 -2.69 3.11
N ARG A 319 9.94 -2.61 4.44
CA ARG A 319 10.84 -3.40 5.27
C ARG A 319 10.61 -4.91 5.10
N ASP A 320 9.37 -5.37 5.17
CA ASP A 320 9.01 -6.78 4.98
C ASP A 320 9.45 -7.28 3.60
N ARG A 321 9.26 -6.46 2.56
CA ARG A 321 9.69 -6.79 1.20
C ARG A 321 11.21 -6.85 1.08
N LEU A 322 11.96 -5.97 1.75
CA LEU A 322 13.42 -6.03 1.80
C LEU A 322 13.92 -7.29 2.51
N GLU A 323 13.34 -7.62 3.66
CA GLU A 323 13.70 -8.80 4.45
C GLU A 323 13.48 -10.10 3.66
N LYS A 324 12.36 -10.16 2.93
CA LYS A 324 11.98 -11.31 2.08
C LYS A 324 12.54 -11.21 0.66
N HIS A 325 13.37 -10.22 0.35
CA HIS A 325 13.89 -10.05 -1.00
C HIS A 325 14.76 -11.26 -1.37
N PRO A 326 14.42 -11.99 -2.45
CA PRO A 326 15.21 -13.15 -2.83
C PRO A 326 16.52 -12.67 -3.48
N MET A 327 17.66 -13.01 -2.86
CA MET A 327 18.98 -12.68 -3.41
C MET A 327 19.38 -13.53 -4.63
N ALA A 328 18.54 -14.46 -5.05
CA ALA A 328 18.77 -15.25 -6.24
C ALA A 328 18.49 -14.45 -7.51
N CYS A 329 19.22 -14.68 -8.61
CA CYS A 329 18.91 -14.04 -9.87
C CYS A 329 17.65 -14.68 -10.51
N GLY A 330 16.76 -13.85 -11.06
CA GLY A 330 15.61 -14.31 -11.84
C GLY A 330 14.36 -13.45 -11.65
N SER A 331 13.29 -13.84 -12.34
CA SER A 331 12.03 -13.10 -12.44
C SER A 331 11.43 -12.69 -11.08
N GLU A 332 11.54 -13.54 -10.06
CA GLU A 332 11.03 -13.23 -8.71
C GLU A 332 11.83 -12.13 -8.01
N ALA A 333 13.15 -12.14 -8.13
CA ALA A 333 14.02 -11.09 -7.59
C ALA A 333 13.87 -9.79 -8.36
N ASP A 334 13.82 -9.86 -9.68
CA ASP A 334 13.59 -8.69 -10.54
C ASP A 334 12.23 -8.05 -10.22
N ALA A 335 11.18 -8.84 -10.02
CA ALA A 335 9.87 -8.35 -9.63
C ALA A 335 9.86 -7.76 -8.21
N SER A 336 10.48 -8.45 -7.24
CA SER A 336 10.62 -7.94 -5.86
C SER A 336 11.38 -6.61 -5.83
N TRP A 337 12.48 -6.49 -6.58
CA TRP A 337 13.25 -5.26 -6.67
C TRP A 337 12.49 -4.16 -7.40
N ALA A 338 11.79 -4.47 -8.49
CA ALA A 338 10.96 -3.50 -9.20
C ALA A 338 9.81 -2.96 -8.33
N TRP A 339 9.23 -3.78 -7.44
CA TRP A 339 8.29 -3.31 -6.43
C TRP A 339 8.96 -2.31 -5.47
N LEU A 340 10.15 -2.66 -4.95
CA LEU A 340 10.92 -1.83 -4.01
C LEU A 340 11.37 -0.50 -4.64
N GLN A 341 11.72 -0.48 -5.92
CA GLN A 341 12.09 0.75 -6.63
C GLN A 341 10.92 1.71 -6.85
N VAL A 342 9.68 1.26 -6.64
CA VAL A 342 8.48 2.10 -6.70
C VAL A 342 8.03 2.50 -5.31
N ALA A 343 7.88 1.54 -4.41
CA ALA A 343 7.38 1.80 -3.05
C ALA A 343 8.46 2.40 -2.13
N GLY A 344 9.72 1.99 -2.24
CA GLY A 344 10.82 2.48 -1.39
C GLY A 344 10.97 4.01 -1.41
N PRO A 345 11.08 4.65 -2.59
CA PRO A 345 11.21 6.10 -2.68
C PRO A 345 10.07 6.93 -2.09
N VAL A 346 8.90 6.31 -1.85
CA VAL A 346 7.78 6.98 -1.15
C VAL A 346 8.21 7.40 0.25
N LEU A 347 9.09 6.63 0.91
CA LEU A 347 9.58 6.91 2.26
C LEU A 347 10.61 8.04 2.31
N ASP A 348 11.28 8.37 1.21
CA ASP A 348 12.45 9.26 1.21
C ASP A 348 12.19 10.66 1.81
N PRO A 349 11.08 11.35 1.50
CA PRO A 349 10.83 12.68 2.06
C PRO A 349 10.71 12.64 3.58
N GLU A 350 9.95 11.67 4.09
CA GLU A 350 9.68 11.54 5.51
C GLU A 350 10.88 10.99 6.27
N ALA A 351 11.57 9.99 5.71
CA ALA A 351 12.81 9.47 6.26
C ALA A 351 13.85 10.58 6.39
N THR A 352 14.02 11.43 5.37
CA THR A 352 14.95 12.56 5.39
C THR A 352 14.60 13.58 6.47
N ARG A 353 13.30 13.79 6.70
CA ARG A 353 12.80 14.74 7.70
C ARG A 353 13.03 14.23 9.13
N ARG A 354 12.79 12.93 9.36
CA ARG A 354 12.99 12.29 10.68
C ARG A 354 14.47 12.04 10.99
N ASP A 355 15.21 11.54 10.00
CA ASP A 355 16.64 11.26 10.08
C ASP A 355 17.30 11.41 8.69
N ALA A 356 17.98 12.54 8.47
CA ALA A 356 18.64 12.84 7.22
C ALA A 356 19.70 11.80 6.78
N ALA A 357 20.34 11.09 7.72
CA ALA A 357 21.30 10.04 7.39
C ALA A 357 20.59 8.76 6.94
N ALA A 358 19.48 8.40 7.60
CA ALA A 358 18.62 7.31 7.15
C ALA A 358 18.04 7.62 5.75
N GLY A 359 17.47 8.81 5.54
CA GLY A 359 16.96 9.25 4.24
C GLY A 359 18.01 9.19 3.12
N ALA A 360 19.25 9.61 3.39
CA ALA A 360 20.34 9.50 2.41
C ALA A 360 20.70 8.03 2.09
N THR A 361 20.62 7.15 3.08
CA THR A 361 20.86 5.70 2.89
C THR A 361 19.77 5.09 2.02
N LEU A 362 18.50 5.36 2.32
CA LEU A 362 17.37 4.86 1.53
C LEU A 362 17.41 5.37 0.08
N GLY A 363 17.60 6.67 -0.11
CA GLY A 363 17.69 7.26 -1.45
C GLY A 363 18.82 6.66 -2.29
N ALA A 364 19.95 6.30 -1.68
CA ALA A 364 21.03 5.59 -2.37
C ALA A 364 20.61 4.17 -2.76
N THR A 365 19.97 3.44 -1.84
CA THR A 365 19.53 2.05 -2.04
C THR A 365 18.60 1.92 -3.25
N TRP A 366 17.60 2.79 -3.40
CA TRP A 366 16.59 2.66 -4.46
C TRP A 366 17.15 2.86 -5.87
N THR A 367 18.27 3.58 -5.98
CA THR A 367 18.96 3.81 -7.27
C THR A 367 19.91 2.69 -7.64
N ASN A 368 20.15 1.73 -6.75
CA ASN A 368 21.01 0.59 -7.03
C ASN A 368 20.32 -0.39 -7.99
N ALA A 369 21.01 -0.75 -9.07
CA ALA A 369 20.49 -1.72 -10.05
C ALA A 369 20.59 -3.17 -9.56
N ALA A 370 21.50 -3.45 -8.62
CA ALA A 370 21.74 -4.78 -8.08
C ALA A 370 22.26 -4.66 -6.62
N PRO A 371 21.35 -4.47 -5.65
CA PRO A 371 21.73 -4.36 -4.23
C PRO A 371 22.39 -5.65 -3.73
N ALA A 372 23.45 -5.50 -2.94
CA ALA A 372 24.01 -6.60 -2.15
C ALA A 372 23.21 -6.78 -0.85
N VAL A 373 23.38 -7.92 -0.17
CA VAL A 373 22.74 -8.17 1.14
C VAL A 373 23.01 -7.04 2.13
N ALA A 374 24.24 -6.56 2.20
CA ALA A 374 24.62 -5.46 3.09
C ALA A 374 23.88 -4.14 2.77
N ASP A 375 23.50 -3.92 1.49
CA ASP A 375 22.71 -2.75 1.11
C ASP A 375 21.27 -2.88 1.62
N LEU A 376 20.70 -4.09 1.56
CA LEU A 376 19.36 -4.38 2.07
C LEU A 376 19.32 -4.29 3.61
N GLU A 377 20.31 -4.84 4.30
CA GLU A 377 20.46 -4.73 5.75
C GLU A 377 20.60 -3.26 6.19
N ALA A 378 21.38 -2.46 5.45
CA ALA A 378 21.52 -1.03 5.71
C ALA A 378 20.19 -0.27 5.47
N ALA A 379 19.44 -0.63 4.44
CA ALA A 379 18.13 -0.04 4.16
C ALA A 379 17.10 -0.39 5.25
N ILE A 380 17.07 -1.64 5.72
CA ILE A 380 16.21 -2.07 6.83
C ILE A 380 16.58 -1.29 8.10
N ALA A 381 17.87 -1.19 8.43
CA ALA A 381 18.33 -0.43 9.59
C ALA A 381 17.97 1.06 9.48
N ALA A 382 18.05 1.64 8.29
CA ALA A 382 17.63 3.02 8.04
C ALA A 382 16.10 3.20 8.19
N ILE A 383 15.30 2.24 7.73
CA ILE A 383 13.84 2.24 7.97
C ILE A 383 13.54 2.16 9.47
N ASP A 384 14.18 1.24 10.20
CA ASP A 384 13.94 1.07 11.63
C ASP A 384 14.41 2.29 12.45
N ALA A 385 15.46 2.99 11.99
CA ALA A 385 15.91 4.23 12.61
C ALA A 385 14.96 5.42 12.35
N ALA A 386 14.48 5.57 11.12
CA ALA A 386 13.60 6.67 10.74
C ALA A 386 12.14 6.48 11.21
N PHE A 387 11.67 5.23 11.29
CA PHE A 387 10.29 4.87 11.61
C PHE A 387 10.22 3.86 12.78
N PRO A 388 10.63 4.27 14.00
CA PRO A 388 10.74 3.36 15.14
C PRO A 388 9.37 2.92 15.70
N CYS A 389 8.40 3.83 15.77
CA CYS A 389 7.02 3.57 16.17
C CYS A 389 6.08 4.55 15.44
N PRO A 390 4.77 4.25 15.35
CA PRO A 390 3.78 5.17 14.79
C PRO A 390 3.47 6.36 15.70
N GLN A 391 3.94 6.36 16.95
CA GLN A 391 3.75 7.49 17.86
C GLN A 391 4.91 8.47 17.79
N CYS A 392 4.61 9.75 17.58
CA CYS A 392 5.58 10.82 17.74
C CYS A 392 4.92 12.12 18.19
N ASP A 393 5.40 12.70 19.29
CA ASP A 393 5.03 14.05 19.72
C ASP A 393 5.74 15.12 18.88
N GLY A 394 4.97 15.93 18.14
CA GLY A 394 5.49 17.10 17.41
C GLY A 394 6.29 16.74 16.16
N CYS A 395 5.99 15.59 15.57
CA CYS A 395 6.51 15.19 14.27
C CYS A 395 5.69 15.78 13.12
N GLU A 396 4.59 16.49 13.36
CA GLU A 396 3.76 17.04 12.29
C GLU A 396 4.57 17.89 11.28
N VAL A 397 4.40 17.61 10.00
CA VAL A 397 4.73 18.59 8.95
C VAL A 397 3.64 19.65 9.04
N ALA A 398 4.00 20.91 9.32
CA ALA A 398 3.04 22.01 9.36
C ALA A 398 2.12 21.92 8.14
N ILE A 399 0.86 21.54 8.36
CA ILE A 399 -0.01 21.21 7.26
C ILE A 399 -0.35 22.52 6.57
N THR A 400 0.26 22.76 5.41
CA THR A 400 -0.20 23.83 4.50
C THR A 400 -1.39 23.27 3.75
N TYR A 401 -2.50 23.22 4.46
CA TYR A 401 -3.83 22.81 4.07
C TYR A 401 -4.25 23.32 2.68
N GLY A 402 -3.78 24.51 2.28
CA GLY A 402 -4.28 25.16 1.08
C GLY A 402 -5.78 25.43 1.11
N TYR A 403 -6.38 25.33 2.30
CA TYR A 403 -7.80 25.49 2.63
C TYR A 403 -8.09 26.88 3.23
N ASP A 404 -7.08 27.78 3.25
CA ASP A 404 -7.16 29.18 3.72
C ASP A 404 -7.79 30.12 2.69
#